data_AF-A0A349BYJ3-F1
#
_entry.id   AF-A0A349BYJ3-F1
#
_cell.length_a   1.000
_cell.length_b   1.000
_cell.length_c   1.000
_cell.angle_alpha   90.00
_cell.angle_beta   90.00
_cell.angle_gamma   90.00
#
_symmetry.space_group_name_H-M   'P 1'
#
loop_
_entity.id
_entity.type
_entity.pdbx_description
1 polymer ?
#
loop_
_entity_poly.entity_id
_entity_poly.type
_entity_poly.pdbx_seq_one_letter_code
_entity_poly.pdbx_strand_id
1 'polypeptide(L)'
;GTDDETGTEDTGADSETGAEDAGADSETGAEDAGQDSETDSEDDDLDVDIDTDVDTEIEEEKDTPSFPEPSCRITGVVIDVCDINAVDGSTAFRSTSVDDYIFFVDPSAVDSDVYTAVAIVLKGTAELPCYEEAYKKRTEEMEGILVAAIQSEREQARTAQVKAEAEEKIADAEQEMREIFEDIEEQFRDAREELDDGKQELEDARQTLEEETADARREIEDGREQIEDGYKEIEEGEDQLDREEEKLVSGRRTLEEKEKELTSAEEKLAAGRKELEANEAVLEENDKALTAGEAELAAAEEAMAANEEALAASDAELTAGEEALAAADQELKEQEALIAGQEQQVSEAETSLESAFGELEAAEKGLEEKKAQLEKDRSALENKQSGLSSKKEELTEKKSALEGKKSELEDKKAALDRDGGSMTAEEAAALKGEIASLEGEVSSLEGSISDLENDISGLEGEIASLEERIPAAETEIGQQEPVLAQTRSELESRQEEVA
;
A
#
# COMPACT_ATOMS: atom_id res chain seq x y z
N GLY A 1 32.33 -25.79 -15.99
CA GLY A 1 31.29 -26.79 -15.73
C GLY A 1 30.31 -26.67 -16.86
N THR A 2 30.40 -27.63 -17.77
CA THR A 2 29.44 -27.97 -18.83
C THR A 2 28.17 -28.57 -18.24
N ASP A 3 27.02 -28.33 -18.86
CA ASP A 3 25.78 -29.12 -18.94
C ASP A 3 24.93 -28.34 -19.98
N ASP A 4 24.59 -28.73 -21.21
CA ASP A 4 24.27 -29.98 -21.94
C ASP A 4 22.91 -30.64 -21.62
N GLU A 5 22.32 -31.19 -22.69
CA GLU A 5 21.00 -31.85 -22.90
C GLU A 5 19.87 -30.92 -23.41
N THR A 6 19.39 -30.93 -24.68
CA THR A 6 19.00 -31.93 -25.72
C THR A 6 17.66 -32.65 -25.50
N GLY A 7 16.82 -32.65 -26.54
CA GLY A 7 15.60 -33.47 -26.70
C GLY A 7 14.68 -32.86 -27.78
N THR A 8 14.91 -33.09 -29.07
CA THR A 8 14.42 -34.19 -29.96
C THR A 8 12.92 -34.28 -30.17
N GLU A 9 12.59 -34.20 -31.46
CA GLU A 9 11.32 -34.40 -32.17
C GLU A 9 10.69 -35.78 -31.91
N ASP A 10 9.36 -35.86 -32.01
CA ASP A 10 8.68 -37.09 -32.43
C ASP A 10 7.45 -36.79 -33.29
N THR A 11 7.36 -37.58 -34.35
CA THR A 11 6.39 -37.61 -35.43
C THR A 11 5.19 -38.47 -35.08
N GLY A 12 4.00 -38.14 -35.58
CA GLY A 12 2.85 -39.02 -35.48
C GLY A 12 1.76 -38.66 -36.48
N ALA A 13 1.79 -39.31 -37.64
CA ALA A 13 0.64 -39.49 -38.50
C ALA A 13 -0.19 -40.66 -37.98
N ASP A 14 -1.52 -40.55 -37.93
CA ASP A 14 -2.37 -41.49 -38.65
C ASP A 14 -3.85 -41.04 -38.69
N SER A 15 -4.51 -41.71 -39.61
CA SER A 15 -5.74 -41.47 -40.35
C SER A 15 -7.08 -41.82 -39.66
N GLU A 16 -8.13 -41.25 -40.26
CA GLU A 16 -9.43 -41.88 -40.59
C GLU A 16 -10.71 -41.73 -39.69
N THR A 17 -11.74 -41.19 -40.37
CA THR A 17 -13.17 -41.62 -40.44
C THR A 17 -14.27 -41.01 -39.55
N GLY A 18 -15.39 -40.66 -40.23
CA GLY A 18 -16.77 -40.64 -39.73
C GLY A 18 -17.36 -39.24 -39.52
N ALA A 19 -18.02 -38.58 -40.48
CA ALA A 19 -19.34 -38.82 -41.10
C ALA A 19 -20.54 -38.22 -40.31
N GLU A 20 -21.54 -37.77 -41.09
CA GLU A 20 -22.90 -37.25 -40.76
C GLU A 20 -23.02 -35.71 -40.71
N ASP A 21 -23.52 -35.00 -41.73
CA ASP A 21 -24.70 -35.10 -42.63
C ASP A 21 -25.93 -34.29 -42.14
N ALA A 22 -26.68 -33.81 -43.15
CA ALA A 22 -27.92 -33.04 -43.21
C ALA A 22 -27.76 -31.52 -43.06
N GLY A 23 -28.05 -30.69 -44.05
CA GLY A 23 -29.02 -30.78 -45.16
C GLY A 23 -29.74 -29.41 -45.20
N ALA A 24 -30.35 -28.92 -46.27
CA ALA A 24 -30.69 -29.48 -47.55
C ALA A 24 -31.18 -28.34 -48.46
N ASP A 25 -31.18 -28.63 -49.77
CA ASP A 25 -32.21 -28.27 -50.76
C ASP A 25 -32.37 -26.80 -51.20
N SER A 26 -32.55 -26.49 -52.49
CA SER A 26 -33.11 -27.27 -53.61
C SER A 26 -32.69 -26.60 -54.94
N GLU A 27 -32.24 -27.34 -55.96
CA GLU A 27 -32.99 -27.71 -57.19
C GLU A 27 -33.20 -26.54 -58.18
N THR A 28 -33.09 -26.62 -59.51
CA THR A 28 -33.17 -27.65 -60.58
C THR A 28 -32.65 -26.94 -61.85
N GLY A 29 -32.20 -27.55 -62.94
CA GLY A 29 -32.26 -28.92 -63.42
C GLY A 29 -31.43 -29.06 -64.70
N ALA A 30 -31.09 -30.31 -64.98
CA ALA A 30 -30.35 -30.79 -66.14
C ALA A 30 -31.17 -30.70 -67.44
N GLU A 31 -30.50 -30.75 -68.58
CA GLU A 31 -30.87 -31.74 -69.60
C GLU A 31 -29.65 -32.14 -70.43
N ASP A 32 -29.45 -33.45 -70.45
CA ASP A 32 -28.52 -34.25 -71.23
C ASP A 32 -29.12 -34.45 -72.63
N ALA A 33 -28.30 -34.31 -73.67
CA ALA A 33 -28.54 -34.92 -74.97
C ALA A 33 -27.19 -35.12 -75.68
N GLY A 34 -26.62 -36.30 -75.52
CA GLY A 34 -25.71 -36.85 -76.53
C GLY A 34 -26.45 -37.04 -77.85
N GLN A 35 -25.78 -36.71 -78.96
CA GLN A 35 -26.08 -37.29 -80.24
C GLN A 35 -24.78 -37.47 -81.02
N ASP A 36 -24.48 -38.75 -81.28
CA ASP A 36 -23.58 -39.21 -82.32
C ASP A 36 -23.92 -38.52 -83.65
N SER A 37 -22.90 -38.04 -84.34
CA SER A 37 -22.86 -38.12 -85.80
C SER A 37 -21.40 -38.28 -86.22
N GLU A 38 -21.02 -39.55 -86.36
CA GLU A 38 -20.16 -39.95 -87.47
C GLU A 38 -20.77 -39.34 -88.74
N THR A 39 -20.02 -38.46 -89.40
CA THR A 39 -20.21 -38.20 -90.83
C THR A 39 -18.82 -38.06 -91.41
N ASP A 40 -18.46 -39.12 -92.12
CA ASP A 40 -17.59 -39.11 -93.28
C ASP A 40 -17.68 -37.76 -94.01
N SER A 41 -16.54 -37.09 -94.15
CA SER A 41 -16.30 -36.27 -95.33
C SER A 41 -15.02 -36.81 -95.92
N GLU A 42 -15.26 -37.69 -96.88
CA GLU A 42 -14.30 -38.34 -97.75
C GLU A 42 -13.24 -37.31 -98.19
N ASP A 43 -11.98 -37.73 -98.12
CA ASP A 43 -10.91 -37.13 -98.91
C ASP A 43 -11.34 -37.21 -100.38
N ASP A 44 -12.07 -36.21 -100.87
CA ASP A 44 -12.14 -35.95 -102.31
C ASP A 44 -10.86 -35.20 -102.65
N ASP A 45 -9.84 -35.99 -102.93
CA ASP A 45 -8.71 -35.60 -103.74
C ASP A 45 -9.24 -34.73 -104.89
N LEU A 46 -8.76 -33.48 -104.96
CA LEU A 46 -8.90 -32.63 -106.13
C LEU A 46 -8.07 -33.22 -107.26
N ASP A 47 -8.51 -34.37 -107.78
CA ASP A 47 -8.16 -34.86 -109.10
C ASP A 47 -8.88 -33.94 -110.10
N VAL A 48 -8.21 -32.82 -110.38
CA VAL A 48 -8.45 -32.07 -111.61
C VAL A 48 -7.87 -32.91 -112.74
N ASP A 49 -8.54 -34.04 -113.01
CA ASP A 49 -8.37 -34.82 -114.22
C ASP A 49 -8.98 -34.01 -115.36
N ILE A 50 -8.17 -33.10 -115.90
CA ILE A 50 -8.42 -32.56 -117.23
C ILE A 50 -8.04 -33.68 -118.21
N ASP A 51 -8.90 -34.69 -118.30
CA ASP A 51 -8.90 -35.63 -119.42
C ASP A 51 -9.34 -34.86 -120.66
N THR A 52 -8.41 -34.09 -121.21
CA THR A 52 -8.53 -33.54 -122.57
C THR A 52 -8.05 -34.60 -123.56
N ASP A 53 -8.75 -35.72 -123.59
CA ASP A 53 -8.70 -36.66 -124.70
C ASP A 53 -9.52 -36.07 -125.86
N VAL A 54 -9.01 -34.98 -126.43
CA VAL A 54 -9.43 -34.51 -127.75
C VAL A 54 -8.64 -35.30 -128.78
N ASP A 55 -8.86 -36.62 -128.81
CA ASP A 55 -8.48 -37.47 -129.93
C ASP A 55 -9.51 -37.27 -131.04
N THR A 56 -9.43 -36.13 -131.72
CA THR A 56 -10.15 -35.95 -132.98
C THR A 56 -9.41 -36.76 -134.05
N GLU A 57 -9.62 -38.07 -134.08
CA GLU A 57 -9.25 -38.91 -135.23
C GLU A 57 -10.10 -38.50 -136.43
N ILE A 58 -9.63 -37.49 -137.16
CA ILE A 58 -10.11 -37.19 -138.50
C ILE A 58 -9.53 -38.29 -139.41
N GLU A 59 -10.23 -39.42 -139.49
CA GLU A 59 -10.00 -40.45 -140.50
C GLU A 59 -10.11 -39.80 -141.90
N GLU A 60 -8.96 -39.58 -142.57
CA GLU A 60 -8.91 -39.16 -143.96
C GLU A 60 -9.28 -40.34 -144.87
N GLU A 61 -10.51 -40.37 -145.38
CA GLU A 61 -10.91 -41.33 -146.42
C GLU A 61 -10.08 -41.12 -147.72
N LYS A 62 -9.45 -42.19 -148.21
CA LYS A 62 -8.55 -42.16 -149.39
C LYS A 62 -9.35 -42.27 -150.69
N ASP A 63 -9.74 -41.12 -151.25
CA ASP A 63 -10.50 -41.00 -152.51
C ASP A 63 -9.72 -41.31 -153.83
N THR A 64 -8.53 -41.92 -153.78
CA THR A 64 -7.73 -42.21 -154.99
C THR A 64 -7.62 -43.71 -155.30
N PRO A 65 -7.96 -44.16 -156.53
CA PRO A 65 -7.90 -45.57 -156.88
C PRO A 65 -6.46 -46.08 -156.75
N SER A 66 -6.28 -47.10 -155.90
CA SER A 66 -4.96 -47.70 -155.67
C SER A 66 -4.87 -49.08 -156.29
N PHE A 67 -3.74 -49.41 -156.92
CA PHE A 67 -3.44 -50.75 -157.41
C PHE A 67 -2.55 -51.44 -156.38
N PRO A 68 -3.10 -52.31 -155.50
CA PRO A 68 -2.31 -52.94 -154.45
C PRO A 68 -1.16 -53.81 -155.00
N GLU A 69 -1.25 -54.35 -156.23
CA GLU A 69 -0.18 -55.10 -156.88
C GLU A 69 0.48 -54.32 -158.05
N PRO A 70 1.81 -54.12 -158.05
CA PRO A 70 2.49 -53.28 -159.03
C PRO A 70 2.77 -53.95 -160.39
N SER A 71 2.48 -55.25 -160.56
CA SER A 71 2.76 -55.96 -161.81
C SER A 71 1.66 -56.96 -162.16
N CYS A 72 1.03 -56.79 -163.33
CA CYS A 72 0.03 -57.73 -163.85
C CYS A 72 0.65 -58.70 -164.87
N ARG A 73 0.22 -59.97 -164.86
CA ARG A 73 0.55 -60.95 -165.90
C ARG A 73 -0.55 -61.00 -166.94
N ILE A 74 -0.21 -60.85 -168.23
CA ILE A 74 -1.17 -61.03 -169.33
C ILE A 74 -1.54 -62.52 -169.39
N THR A 75 -2.81 -62.84 -169.07
CA THR A 75 -3.34 -64.21 -169.01
C THR A 75 -4.06 -64.64 -170.29
N GLY A 76 -4.43 -63.69 -171.14
CA GLY A 76 -5.08 -63.95 -172.40
C GLY A 76 -5.17 -62.68 -173.24
N VAL A 77 -5.56 -62.86 -174.49
CA VAL A 77 -6.00 -61.75 -175.35
C VAL A 77 -7.51 -61.87 -175.42
N VAL A 78 -8.19 -60.80 -175.03
CA VAL A 78 -9.64 -60.69 -175.17
C VAL A 78 -9.97 -59.89 -176.42
N ILE A 79 -11.09 -60.22 -177.06
CA ILE A 79 -11.66 -59.34 -178.07
C ILE A 79 -12.31 -58.21 -177.29
N ASP A 80 -11.82 -56.99 -177.47
CA ASP A 80 -12.48 -55.82 -176.93
C ASP A 80 -13.85 -55.70 -177.59
N VAL A 81 -14.90 -55.75 -176.78
CA VAL A 81 -16.29 -55.60 -177.23
C VAL A 81 -16.55 -54.23 -177.86
N CYS A 82 -15.68 -53.25 -177.61
CA CYS A 82 -15.71 -51.92 -178.22
C CYS A 82 -14.97 -51.85 -179.57
N ASP A 83 -14.13 -52.83 -179.93
CA ASP A 83 -13.42 -52.86 -181.22
C ASP A 83 -14.29 -53.47 -182.33
N ILE A 84 -15.06 -52.60 -182.99
CA ILE A 84 -15.98 -52.96 -184.09
C ILE A 84 -15.29 -53.39 -185.39
N ASN A 85 -13.96 -53.27 -185.54
CA ASN A 85 -13.24 -53.66 -186.75
C ASN A 85 -12.75 -55.12 -186.71
N ALA A 86 -12.69 -55.73 -185.53
CA ALA A 86 -12.07 -57.03 -185.29
C ALA A 86 -13.07 -58.20 -185.41
N VAL A 87 -13.86 -58.26 -186.50
CA VAL A 87 -15.01 -59.18 -186.63
C VAL A 87 -14.64 -60.67 -186.58
N ASP A 88 -13.43 -61.05 -187.01
CA ASP A 88 -13.01 -62.47 -187.04
C ASP A 88 -11.64 -62.72 -186.37
N GLY A 89 -11.17 -61.81 -185.51
CA GLY A 89 -9.96 -62.06 -184.71
C GLY A 89 -9.34 -60.83 -184.07
N SER A 90 -8.70 -61.02 -182.91
CA SER A 90 -8.00 -59.95 -182.18
C SER A 90 -6.86 -59.38 -183.02
N THR A 91 -6.72 -58.05 -183.05
CA THR A 91 -5.55 -57.37 -183.60
C THR A 91 -4.28 -57.92 -182.95
N ALA A 92 -3.25 -58.19 -183.77
CA ALA A 92 -2.04 -58.84 -183.29
C ALA A 92 -1.37 -57.98 -182.20
N PHE A 93 -1.26 -58.54 -180.99
CA PHE A 93 -0.55 -57.91 -179.87
C PHE A 93 0.90 -57.61 -180.30
N ARG A 94 1.31 -56.34 -180.22
CA ARG A 94 2.60 -55.81 -180.74
C ARG A 94 2.72 -55.69 -182.26
N SER A 95 1.61 -55.50 -182.97
CA SER A 95 1.64 -54.98 -184.34
C SER A 95 2.20 -53.56 -184.36
N THR A 96 3.05 -53.22 -185.33
CA THR A 96 3.60 -51.85 -185.53
C THR A 96 2.55 -50.84 -186.02
N SER A 97 1.27 -51.20 -185.99
CA SER A 97 0.15 -50.42 -186.52
C SER A 97 -0.76 -49.82 -185.44
N VAL A 98 -0.50 -50.06 -184.15
CA VAL A 98 -1.31 -49.53 -183.02
C VAL A 98 -0.39 -49.06 -181.89
N ASP A 99 -0.61 -47.84 -181.37
CA ASP A 99 0.24 -47.20 -180.35
C ASP A 99 -0.29 -47.33 -178.91
N ASP A 100 -1.59 -47.59 -178.72
CA ASP A 100 -2.23 -47.74 -177.40
C ASP A 100 -2.72 -49.16 -177.13
N TYR A 101 -2.44 -49.69 -175.93
CA TYR A 101 -2.93 -50.99 -175.46
C TYR A 101 -3.92 -50.80 -174.31
N ILE A 102 -5.12 -51.36 -174.46
CA ILE A 102 -6.09 -51.43 -173.38
C ILE A 102 -5.86 -52.75 -172.62
N PHE A 103 -5.67 -52.64 -171.30
CA PHE A 103 -5.58 -53.78 -170.40
C PHE A 103 -6.86 -53.88 -169.57
N PHE A 104 -7.43 -55.08 -169.51
CA PHE A 104 -8.52 -55.39 -168.60
C PHE A 104 -7.94 -56.12 -167.39
N VAL A 105 -8.24 -55.63 -166.19
CA VAL A 105 -7.80 -56.22 -164.91
C VAL A 105 -9.00 -56.82 -164.17
N ASP A 106 -8.74 -57.79 -163.30
CA ASP A 106 -9.75 -58.31 -162.39
C ASP A 106 -10.17 -57.20 -161.40
N PRO A 107 -11.46 -57.06 -161.05
CA PRO A 107 -11.92 -56.07 -160.08
C PRO A 107 -11.17 -56.12 -158.75
N SER A 108 -10.71 -57.30 -158.30
CA SER A 108 -9.94 -57.43 -157.06
C SER A 108 -8.55 -56.79 -157.12
N ALA A 109 -8.09 -56.36 -158.30
CA ALA A 109 -6.78 -55.75 -158.50
C ALA A 109 -6.79 -54.22 -158.33
N VAL A 110 -7.94 -53.61 -158.02
CA VAL A 110 -8.13 -52.16 -157.82
C VAL A 110 -8.92 -51.91 -156.54
N ASP A 111 -8.35 -51.10 -155.63
CA ASP A 111 -9.04 -50.63 -154.43
C ASP A 111 -9.58 -49.22 -154.69
N SER A 112 -10.86 -49.16 -155.06
CA SER A 112 -11.59 -47.92 -155.31
C SER A 112 -13.09 -48.17 -155.35
N ASP A 113 -13.85 -47.39 -154.57
CA ASP A 113 -15.31 -47.36 -154.64
C ASP A 113 -15.82 -46.39 -155.73
N VAL A 114 -14.90 -45.76 -156.48
CA VAL A 114 -15.20 -44.76 -157.51
C VAL A 114 -14.99 -45.35 -158.91
N TYR A 115 -16.08 -45.50 -159.66
CA TYR A 115 -16.03 -45.91 -161.07
C TYR A 115 -15.86 -44.68 -161.99
N THR A 116 -14.87 -44.72 -162.89
CA THR A 116 -14.51 -43.57 -163.75
C THR A 116 -14.99 -43.67 -165.20
N ALA A 117 -15.38 -44.86 -165.65
CA ALA A 117 -15.90 -45.10 -166.99
C ALA A 117 -16.97 -46.21 -166.97
N VAL A 118 -17.91 -46.15 -167.91
CA VAL A 118 -18.92 -47.19 -168.11
C VAL A 118 -19.04 -47.50 -169.60
N ALA A 119 -18.97 -48.78 -169.97
CA ALA A 119 -19.23 -49.24 -171.34
C ALA A 119 -20.68 -49.76 -171.40
N ILE A 120 -21.46 -49.27 -172.38
CA ILE A 120 -22.90 -49.56 -172.47
C ILE A 120 -23.25 -50.07 -173.86
N VAL A 121 -24.00 -51.17 -173.93
CA VAL A 121 -24.56 -51.69 -175.18
C VAL A 121 -25.94 -51.11 -175.41
N LEU A 122 -26.15 -50.43 -176.54
CA LEU A 122 -27.43 -49.81 -176.87
C LEU A 122 -28.40 -50.82 -177.49
N LYS A 123 -29.57 -50.99 -176.85
CA LYS A 123 -30.60 -51.88 -177.38
C LYS A 123 -31.11 -51.38 -178.73
N GLY A 124 -31.15 -52.27 -179.73
CA GLY A 124 -31.67 -52.00 -181.07
C GLY A 124 -30.66 -51.43 -182.07
N THR A 125 -29.38 -51.29 -181.69
CA THR A 125 -28.32 -50.85 -182.63
C THR A 125 -27.60 -52.03 -183.32
N ALA A 126 -27.83 -53.27 -182.89
CA ALA A 126 -27.12 -54.44 -183.40
C ALA A 126 -27.33 -54.71 -184.90
N GLU A 127 -28.49 -54.35 -185.45
CA GLU A 127 -28.81 -54.52 -186.88
C GLU A 127 -28.41 -53.29 -187.73
N LEU A 128 -27.94 -52.21 -187.10
CA LEU A 128 -27.52 -51.00 -187.79
C LEU A 128 -26.02 -51.06 -188.10
N PRO A 129 -25.59 -50.89 -189.37
CA PRO A 129 -24.18 -50.84 -189.71
C PRO A 129 -23.48 -49.67 -188.98
N CYS A 130 -22.40 -49.96 -188.25
CA CYS A 130 -21.73 -49.01 -187.36
C CYS A 130 -21.13 -47.77 -188.05
N TYR A 131 -20.93 -47.82 -189.37
CA TYR A 131 -20.45 -46.68 -190.17
C TYR A 131 -21.57 -45.86 -190.81
N GLU A 132 -22.82 -46.30 -190.74
CA GLU A 132 -23.96 -45.57 -191.30
C GLU A 132 -24.49 -44.51 -190.33
N GLU A 133 -25.09 -43.46 -190.88
CA GLU A 133 -25.64 -42.36 -190.08
C GLU A 133 -26.69 -42.83 -189.06
N ALA A 134 -27.45 -43.89 -189.37
CA ALA A 134 -28.48 -44.41 -188.48
C ALA A 134 -27.89 -44.90 -187.14
N TYR A 135 -26.73 -45.56 -187.15
CA TYR A 135 -26.04 -46.01 -185.94
C TYR A 135 -25.48 -44.82 -185.15
N LYS A 136 -24.75 -43.93 -185.82
CA LYS A 136 -24.12 -42.73 -185.21
C LYS A 136 -25.15 -41.84 -184.53
N LYS A 137 -26.26 -41.56 -185.22
CA LYS A 137 -27.35 -40.76 -184.65
C LYS A 137 -27.93 -41.40 -183.40
N ARG A 138 -28.10 -42.72 -183.40
CA ARG A 138 -28.66 -43.44 -182.24
C ARG A 138 -27.71 -43.46 -181.04
N THR A 139 -26.40 -43.59 -181.27
CA THR A 139 -25.39 -43.50 -180.21
C THR A 139 -25.28 -42.09 -179.66
N GLU A 140 -25.22 -41.07 -180.52
CA GLU A 140 -25.15 -39.65 -180.13
C GLU A 140 -26.41 -39.22 -179.35
N GLU A 141 -27.59 -39.67 -179.77
CA GLU A 141 -28.84 -39.43 -179.04
C GLU A 141 -28.78 -40.01 -177.62
N MET A 142 -28.28 -41.25 -177.46
CA MET A 142 -28.22 -41.87 -176.13
C MET A 142 -27.10 -41.29 -175.27
N GLU A 143 -25.92 -41.02 -175.84
CA GLU A 143 -24.84 -40.31 -175.15
C GLU A 143 -25.33 -38.97 -174.65
N GLY A 144 -26.06 -38.21 -175.49
CA GLY A 144 -26.71 -36.98 -175.10
C GLY A 144 -27.68 -37.17 -173.93
N ILE A 145 -28.47 -38.25 -173.91
CA ILE A 145 -29.34 -38.57 -172.77
C ILE A 145 -28.54 -38.91 -171.51
N LEU A 146 -27.49 -39.74 -171.62
CA LEU A 146 -26.69 -40.18 -170.47
C LEU A 146 -25.94 -38.99 -169.84
N VAL A 147 -25.30 -38.17 -170.66
CA VAL A 147 -24.60 -36.96 -170.22
C VAL A 147 -25.59 -35.94 -169.68
N ALA A 148 -26.68 -35.64 -170.40
CA ALA A 148 -27.61 -34.59 -169.98
C ALA A 148 -28.47 -35.00 -168.77
N ALA A 149 -28.88 -36.27 -168.66
CA ALA A 149 -29.77 -36.73 -167.60
C ALA A 149 -29.02 -37.33 -166.41
N ILE A 150 -28.06 -38.24 -166.64
CA ILE A 150 -27.48 -39.06 -165.56
C ILE A 150 -26.24 -38.40 -164.96
N GLN A 151 -25.33 -37.89 -165.79
CA GLN A 151 -24.07 -37.32 -165.27
C GLN A 151 -24.36 -36.17 -164.30
N SER A 152 -25.16 -35.19 -164.72
CA SER A 152 -25.47 -34.03 -163.87
C SER A 152 -26.22 -34.43 -162.59
N GLU A 153 -27.18 -35.36 -162.67
CA GLU A 153 -27.93 -35.83 -161.50
C GLU A 153 -27.03 -36.58 -160.50
N ARG A 154 -26.12 -37.44 -160.99
CA ARG A 154 -25.21 -38.19 -160.12
C ARG A 154 -24.11 -37.33 -159.51
N GLU A 155 -23.56 -36.38 -160.26
CA GLU A 155 -22.61 -35.38 -159.73
C GLU A 155 -23.25 -34.55 -158.61
N GLN A 156 -24.50 -34.11 -158.80
CA GLN A 156 -25.26 -33.42 -157.77
C GLN A 156 -25.56 -34.32 -156.57
N ALA A 157 -25.98 -35.57 -156.78
CA ALA A 157 -26.27 -36.51 -155.71
C ALA A 157 -25.03 -36.83 -154.85
N ARG A 158 -23.87 -37.07 -155.47
CA ARG A 158 -22.60 -37.30 -154.74
C ARG A 158 -22.18 -36.04 -153.98
N THR A 159 -22.28 -34.87 -154.60
CA THR A 159 -21.98 -33.60 -153.92
C THR A 159 -22.89 -33.38 -152.72
N ALA A 160 -24.19 -33.67 -152.85
CA ALA A 160 -25.15 -33.57 -151.77
C ALA A 160 -24.85 -34.55 -150.64
N GLN A 161 -24.48 -35.79 -150.96
CA GLN A 161 -24.09 -36.78 -149.97
C GLN A 161 -22.87 -36.33 -149.15
N VAL A 162 -21.77 -35.96 -149.82
CA VAL A 162 -20.54 -35.53 -149.15
C VAL A 162 -20.78 -34.28 -148.29
N LYS A 163 -21.61 -33.35 -148.77
CA LYS A 163 -22.01 -32.19 -147.96
C LYS A 163 -22.84 -32.58 -146.75
N ALA A 164 -23.81 -33.48 -146.90
CA ALA A 164 -24.64 -33.94 -145.79
C ALA A 164 -23.81 -34.65 -144.71
N GLU A 165 -22.88 -35.52 -145.10
CA GLU A 165 -21.95 -36.20 -144.18
C GLU A 165 -21.04 -35.19 -143.46
N ALA A 166 -20.55 -34.16 -144.15
CA ALA A 166 -19.77 -33.09 -143.53
C ALA A 166 -20.63 -32.22 -142.58
N GLU A 167 -21.86 -31.89 -142.97
CA GLU A 167 -22.81 -31.14 -142.14
C GLU A 167 -23.20 -31.91 -140.87
N GLU A 168 -23.34 -33.24 -140.95
CA GLU A 168 -23.58 -34.12 -139.79
C GLU A 168 -22.39 -34.09 -138.82
N LYS A 169 -21.16 -34.31 -139.30
CA LYS A 169 -19.95 -34.22 -138.47
C LYS A 169 -19.78 -32.85 -137.81
N ILE A 170 -20.11 -31.77 -138.52
CA ILE A 170 -20.09 -30.42 -137.94
C ILE A 170 -21.17 -30.27 -136.87
N ALA A 171 -22.38 -30.77 -137.11
CA ALA A 171 -23.46 -30.69 -136.14
C ALA A 171 -23.15 -31.45 -134.85
N ASP A 172 -22.55 -32.65 -134.96
CA ASP A 172 -22.09 -33.45 -133.82
C ASP A 172 -21.00 -32.72 -133.03
N ALA A 173 -19.98 -32.21 -133.70
CA ALA A 173 -18.90 -31.44 -133.06
C ALA A 173 -19.42 -30.14 -132.42
N GLU A 174 -20.39 -29.46 -133.03
CA GLU A 174 -21.04 -28.28 -132.44
C GLU A 174 -21.89 -28.66 -131.22
N GLN A 175 -22.50 -29.84 -131.20
CA GLN A 175 -23.24 -30.33 -130.03
C GLN A 175 -22.30 -30.65 -128.88
N GLU A 176 -21.23 -31.41 -129.13
CA GLU A 176 -20.22 -31.73 -128.12
C GLU A 176 -19.59 -30.47 -127.53
N MET A 177 -19.25 -29.48 -128.37
CA MET A 177 -18.78 -28.18 -127.89
C MET A 177 -19.80 -27.48 -126.99
N ARG A 178 -21.10 -27.50 -127.34
CA ARG A 178 -22.15 -26.89 -126.51
C ARG A 178 -22.24 -27.57 -125.14
N GLU A 179 -22.22 -28.89 -125.10
CA GLU A 179 -22.27 -29.67 -123.85
C GLU A 179 -21.06 -29.35 -122.95
N ILE A 180 -19.85 -29.28 -123.53
CA ILE A 180 -18.63 -28.88 -122.80
C ILE A 180 -18.73 -27.45 -122.26
N PHE A 181 -19.23 -26.51 -123.07
CA PHE A 181 -19.37 -25.12 -122.61
C PHE A 181 -20.42 -24.98 -121.51
N GLU A 182 -21.51 -25.75 -121.57
CA GLU A 182 -22.53 -25.77 -120.51
C GLU A 182 -21.96 -26.32 -119.19
N ASP A 183 -21.19 -27.40 -119.23
CA ASP A 183 -20.50 -27.97 -118.05
C ASP A 183 -19.48 -26.99 -117.45
N ILE A 184 -18.66 -26.36 -118.30
CA ILE A 184 -17.69 -25.34 -117.85
C ILE A 184 -18.41 -24.13 -117.23
N GLU A 185 -19.51 -23.67 -117.82
CA GLU A 185 -20.30 -22.55 -117.26
C GLU A 185 -20.90 -22.91 -115.89
N GLU A 186 -21.34 -24.16 -115.70
CA GLU A 186 -21.80 -24.69 -114.42
C GLU A 186 -20.67 -24.71 -113.39
N GLN A 187 -19.51 -25.30 -113.71
CA GLN A 187 -18.33 -25.31 -112.83
C GLN A 187 -17.88 -23.88 -112.44
N PHE A 188 -17.89 -22.92 -113.38
CA PHE A 188 -17.56 -21.53 -113.07
C PHE A 188 -18.57 -20.84 -112.17
N ARG A 189 -19.85 -21.22 -112.26
CA ARG A 189 -20.90 -20.69 -111.38
C ARG A 189 -20.70 -21.23 -109.97
N ASP A 190 -20.49 -22.53 -109.84
CA ASP A 190 -20.33 -23.20 -108.55
C ASP A 190 -19.05 -22.72 -107.84
N ALA A 191 -17.93 -22.61 -108.56
CA ALA A 191 -16.69 -22.05 -108.02
C ALA A 191 -16.82 -20.57 -107.61
N ARG A 192 -17.72 -19.80 -108.23
CA ARG A 192 -18.01 -18.41 -107.81
C ARG A 192 -18.86 -18.36 -106.55
N GLU A 193 -19.84 -19.26 -106.43
CA GLU A 193 -20.67 -19.40 -105.24
C GLU A 193 -19.80 -19.79 -104.04
N GLU A 194 -18.95 -20.81 -104.16
CA GLU A 194 -17.99 -21.20 -103.13
C GLU A 194 -17.03 -20.06 -102.74
N LEU A 195 -16.57 -19.28 -103.73
CA LEU A 195 -15.68 -18.14 -103.46
C LEU A 195 -16.40 -17.01 -102.70
N ASP A 196 -17.67 -16.77 -102.99
CA ASP A 196 -18.46 -15.74 -102.33
C ASP A 196 -18.88 -16.17 -100.91
N ASP A 197 -19.23 -17.45 -100.73
CA ASP A 197 -19.47 -18.06 -99.41
C ASP A 197 -18.21 -18.00 -98.55
N GLY A 198 -17.05 -18.42 -99.09
CA GLY A 198 -15.77 -18.35 -98.37
C GLY A 198 -15.34 -16.92 -98.02
N LYS A 199 -15.69 -15.91 -98.84
CA LYS A 199 -15.46 -14.50 -98.48
C LYS A 199 -16.37 -14.05 -97.35
N GLN A 200 -17.62 -14.49 -97.34
CA GLN A 200 -18.57 -14.15 -96.28
C GLN A 200 -18.13 -14.79 -94.95
N GLU A 201 -17.78 -16.08 -94.95
CA GLU A 201 -17.23 -16.76 -93.78
C GLU A 201 -15.99 -16.06 -93.23
N LEU A 202 -15.09 -15.60 -94.11
CA LEU A 202 -13.90 -14.86 -93.70
C LEU A 202 -14.23 -13.52 -93.03
N GLU A 203 -15.25 -12.82 -93.53
CA GLU A 203 -15.68 -11.54 -92.94
C GLU A 203 -16.35 -11.75 -91.59
N ASP A 204 -17.23 -12.75 -91.46
CA ASP A 204 -17.88 -13.12 -90.20
C ASP A 204 -16.84 -13.56 -89.15
N ALA A 205 -15.85 -14.36 -89.56
CA ALA A 205 -14.74 -14.76 -88.69
C ALA A 205 -13.88 -13.56 -88.26
N ARG A 206 -13.65 -12.58 -89.15
CA ARG A 206 -12.91 -11.35 -88.80
C ARG A 206 -13.68 -10.49 -87.81
N GLN A 207 -14.98 -10.32 -88.01
CA GLN A 207 -15.80 -9.54 -87.10
C GLN A 207 -15.85 -10.20 -85.72
N THR A 208 -16.03 -11.52 -85.67
CA THR A 208 -16.00 -12.29 -84.41
C THR A 208 -14.67 -12.11 -83.69
N LEU A 209 -13.55 -12.23 -84.41
CA LEU A 209 -12.22 -12.03 -83.83
C LEU A 209 -12.01 -10.59 -83.31
N GLU A 210 -12.54 -9.58 -83.99
CA GLU A 210 -12.46 -8.19 -83.54
C GLU A 210 -13.26 -7.97 -82.25
N GLU A 211 -14.46 -8.52 -82.17
CA GLU A 211 -15.32 -8.46 -80.98
C GLU A 211 -14.65 -9.18 -79.78
N GLU A 212 -14.21 -10.42 -79.96
CA GLU A 212 -13.50 -11.18 -78.92
C GLU A 212 -12.21 -10.48 -78.46
N THR A 213 -11.46 -9.88 -79.40
CA THR A 213 -10.25 -9.12 -79.07
C THR A 213 -10.58 -7.84 -78.29
N ALA A 214 -11.69 -7.17 -78.60
CA ALA A 214 -12.13 -5.99 -77.87
C ALA A 214 -12.55 -6.35 -76.44
N ASP A 215 -13.26 -7.46 -76.26
CA ASP A 215 -13.69 -7.93 -74.94
C ASP A 215 -12.51 -8.40 -74.11
N ALA A 216 -11.60 -9.21 -74.67
CA ALA A 216 -10.36 -9.61 -73.98
C ALA A 216 -9.51 -8.40 -73.54
N ARG A 217 -9.47 -7.33 -74.36
CA ARG A 217 -8.78 -6.08 -73.98
C ARG A 217 -9.46 -5.36 -72.82
N ARG A 218 -10.79 -5.34 -72.78
CA ARG A 218 -11.55 -4.75 -71.66
C ARG A 218 -11.30 -5.54 -70.39
N GLU A 219 -11.39 -6.88 -70.44
CA GLU A 219 -11.13 -7.73 -69.27
C GLU A 219 -9.71 -7.54 -68.71
N ILE A 220 -8.71 -7.39 -69.59
CA ILE A 220 -7.34 -7.11 -69.16
C ILE A 220 -7.24 -5.73 -68.51
N GLU A 221 -7.89 -4.69 -69.05
CA GLU A 221 -7.84 -3.35 -68.46
C GLU A 221 -8.55 -3.32 -67.10
N ASP A 222 -9.76 -3.88 -67.02
CA ASP A 222 -10.52 -4.00 -65.77
C ASP A 222 -9.71 -4.79 -64.73
N GLY A 223 -9.07 -5.88 -65.13
CA GLY A 223 -8.20 -6.67 -64.25
C GLY A 223 -6.96 -5.89 -63.78
N ARG A 224 -6.40 -5.01 -64.61
CA ARG A 224 -5.26 -4.15 -64.22
C ARG A 224 -5.70 -3.06 -63.25
N GLU A 225 -6.85 -2.45 -63.46
CA GLU A 225 -7.43 -1.48 -62.52
C GLU A 225 -7.71 -2.15 -61.16
N GLN A 226 -8.30 -3.35 -61.15
CA GLN A 226 -8.52 -4.11 -59.91
C GLN A 226 -7.22 -4.42 -59.16
N ILE A 227 -6.15 -4.77 -59.88
CA ILE A 227 -4.83 -5.00 -59.27
C ILE A 227 -4.27 -3.70 -58.70
N GLU A 228 -4.38 -2.58 -59.42
CA GLU A 228 -3.89 -1.29 -58.94
C GLU A 228 -4.64 -0.84 -57.68
N ASP A 229 -5.96 -0.97 -57.65
CA ASP A 229 -6.78 -0.67 -56.49
C ASP A 229 -6.45 -1.60 -55.32
N GLY A 230 -6.27 -2.89 -55.58
CA GLY A 230 -5.80 -3.85 -54.56
C GLY A 230 -4.44 -3.49 -53.97
N TYR A 231 -3.49 -2.98 -54.78
CA TYR A 231 -2.20 -2.49 -54.27
C TYR A 231 -2.36 -1.25 -53.38
N LYS A 232 -3.25 -0.32 -53.74
CA LYS A 232 -3.53 0.86 -52.88
C LYS A 232 -4.17 0.45 -51.56
N GLU A 233 -5.11 -0.49 -51.57
CA GLU A 233 -5.72 -1.03 -50.34
C GLU A 233 -4.69 -1.69 -49.43
N ILE A 234 -3.73 -2.44 -50.00
CA ILE A 234 -2.63 -3.03 -49.24
C ILE A 234 -1.74 -1.95 -48.64
N GLU A 235 -1.33 -0.94 -49.42
CA GLU A 235 -0.49 0.16 -48.95
C GLU A 235 -1.18 0.92 -47.80
N GLU A 236 -2.47 1.27 -47.96
CA GLU A 236 -3.26 1.89 -46.89
C GLU A 236 -3.37 1.02 -45.64
N GLY A 237 -3.50 -0.30 -45.83
CA GLY A 237 -3.52 -1.29 -44.74
C GLY A 237 -2.20 -1.41 -43.99
N GLU A 238 -1.06 -1.42 -44.69
CA GLU A 238 0.29 -1.40 -44.10
C GLU A 238 0.51 -0.12 -43.29
N ASP A 239 0.17 1.02 -43.88
CA ASP A 239 0.20 2.33 -43.23
C ASP A 239 -0.67 2.38 -41.95
N GLN A 240 -1.82 1.69 -41.96
CA GLN A 240 -2.68 1.58 -40.79
C GLN A 240 -2.05 0.68 -39.72
N LEU A 241 -1.48 -0.46 -40.12
CA LEU A 241 -0.80 -1.39 -39.22
C LEU A 241 0.36 -0.71 -38.49
N ASP A 242 1.20 0.04 -39.21
CA ASP A 242 2.34 0.75 -38.63
C ASP A 242 1.87 1.77 -37.57
N ARG A 243 0.81 2.53 -37.85
CA ARG A 243 0.23 3.48 -36.88
C ARG A 243 -0.34 2.78 -35.65
N GLU A 244 -0.98 1.63 -35.81
CA GLU A 244 -1.49 0.86 -34.68
C GLU A 244 -0.36 0.21 -33.87
N GLU A 245 0.72 -0.24 -34.52
CA GLU A 245 1.91 -0.77 -33.83
C GLU A 245 2.60 0.32 -33.00
N GLU A 246 2.75 1.54 -33.52
CA GLU A 246 3.27 2.69 -32.75
C GLU A 246 2.37 3.03 -31.54
N LYS A 247 1.04 2.97 -31.70
CA LYS A 247 0.09 3.13 -30.59
C LYS A 247 0.26 2.03 -29.55
N LEU A 248 0.51 0.79 -29.98
CA LEU A 248 0.68 -0.36 -29.09
C LEU A 248 1.99 -0.25 -28.31
N VAL A 249 3.08 0.16 -28.96
CA VAL A 249 4.38 0.43 -28.32
C VAL A 249 4.27 1.56 -27.30
N SER A 250 3.65 2.68 -27.67
CA SER A 250 3.44 3.80 -26.75
C SER A 250 2.55 3.42 -25.57
N GLY A 251 1.46 2.69 -25.82
CA GLY A 251 0.58 2.14 -24.78
C GLY A 251 1.32 1.21 -23.81
N ARG A 252 2.18 0.32 -24.32
CA ARG A 252 3.01 -0.57 -23.49
C ARG A 252 3.98 0.21 -22.61
N ARG A 253 4.62 1.26 -23.13
CA ARG A 253 5.52 2.12 -22.34
C ARG A 253 4.76 2.84 -21.22
N THR A 254 3.57 3.37 -21.52
CA THR A 254 2.71 4.00 -20.51
C THR A 254 2.28 3.01 -19.44
N LEU A 255 1.94 1.77 -19.82
CA LEU A 255 1.59 0.73 -18.86
C LEU A 255 2.76 0.42 -17.91
N GLU A 256 3.98 0.23 -18.44
CA GLU A 256 5.17 -0.03 -17.64
C GLU A 256 5.51 1.12 -16.68
N GLU A 257 5.33 2.37 -17.10
CA GLU A 257 5.45 3.55 -16.24
C GLU A 257 4.41 3.53 -15.11
N LYS A 258 3.16 3.16 -15.42
CA LYS A 258 2.09 3.05 -14.41
C LYS A 258 2.28 1.91 -13.43
N GLU A 259 2.84 0.79 -13.85
CA GLU A 259 3.19 -0.32 -12.96
C GLU A 259 4.28 0.09 -11.95
N LYS A 260 5.27 0.87 -12.39
CA LYS A 260 6.31 1.44 -11.50
C LYS A 260 5.72 2.45 -10.52
N GLU A 261 4.82 3.33 -10.99
CA GLU A 261 4.10 4.26 -10.11
C GLU A 261 3.26 3.52 -9.06
N LEU A 262 2.55 2.45 -9.45
CA LEU A 262 1.75 1.64 -8.55
C LEU A 262 2.61 0.97 -7.47
N THR A 263 3.71 0.35 -7.86
CA THR A 263 4.66 -0.28 -6.92
C THR A 263 5.17 0.73 -5.89
N SER A 264 5.55 1.94 -6.33
CA SER A 264 5.98 3.00 -5.43
C SER A 264 4.87 3.48 -4.49
N ALA A 265 3.61 3.53 -4.98
CA ALA A 265 2.46 3.88 -4.16
C ALA A 265 2.18 2.81 -3.08
N GLU A 266 2.30 1.53 -3.42
CA GLU A 266 2.15 0.41 -2.48
C GLU A 266 3.22 0.43 -1.38
N GLU A 267 4.48 0.71 -1.73
CA GLU A 267 5.57 0.87 -0.75
C GLU A 267 5.30 2.04 0.22
N LYS A 268 4.85 3.19 -0.30
CA LYS A 268 4.46 4.35 0.53
C LYS A 268 3.29 4.02 1.45
N LEU A 269 2.29 3.29 0.95
CA LEU A 269 1.14 2.86 1.74
C LEU A 269 1.58 1.92 2.87
N ALA A 270 2.47 0.96 2.58
CA ALA A 270 3.01 0.04 3.57
C ALA A 270 3.82 0.77 4.66
N ALA A 271 4.64 1.75 4.27
CA ALA A 271 5.37 2.60 5.21
C ALA A 271 4.40 3.42 6.09
N GLY A 272 3.40 4.06 5.49
CA GLY A 272 2.39 4.83 6.22
C GLY A 272 1.57 3.98 7.21
N ARG A 273 1.27 2.72 6.86
CA ARG A 273 0.60 1.77 7.78
C ARG A 273 1.47 1.43 8.99
N LYS A 274 2.77 1.19 8.79
CA LYS A 274 3.70 0.95 9.91
C LYS A 274 3.85 2.17 10.81
N GLU A 275 3.87 3.36 10.23
CA GLU A 275 3.91 4.62 10.99
C GLU A 275 2.64 4.81 11.82
N LEU A 276 1.47 4.52 11.23
CA LEU A 276 0.20 4.56 11.96
C LEU A 276 0.19 3.59 13.15
N GLU A 277 0.60 2.33 12.94
CA GLU A 277 0.68 1.31 14.00
C GLU A 277 1.64 1.73 15.12
N ALA A 278 2.78 2.33 14.77
CA ALA A 278 3.71 2.88 15.76
C ALA A 278 3.10 4.05 16.55
N ASN A 279 2.37 4.95 15.89
CA ASN A 279 1.70 6.07 16.53
C ASN A 279 0.56 5.62 17.44
N GLU A 280 -0.20 4.57 17.07
CA GLU A 280 -1.22 3.96 17.92
C GLU A 280 -0.61 3.39 19.21
N ALA A 281 0.53 2.71 19.12
CA ALA A 281 1.23 2.19 20.30
C ALA A 281 1.73 3.32 21.23
N VAL A 282 2.24 4.43 20.66
CA VAL A 282 2.63 5.62 21.44
C VAL A 282 1.43 6.26 22.12
N LEU A 283 0.27 6.33 21.44
CA LEU A 283 -0.97 6.81 22.04
C LEU A 283 -1.40 5.96 23.23
N GLU A 284 -1.33 4.64 23.12
CA GLU A 284 -1.66 3.73 24.22
C GLU A 284 -0.71 3.91 25.44
N GLU A 285 0.58 4.14 25.19
CA GLU A 285 1.54 4.50 26.25
C GLU A 285 1.21 5.84 26.90
N ASN A 286 0.88 6.86 26.10
CA ASN A 286 0.50 8.17 26.60
C ASN A 286 -0.77 8.12 27.44
N ASP A 287 -1.78 7.32 27.05
CA ASP A 287 -2.99 7.12 27.85
C ASP A 287 -2.70 6.47 29.20
N LYS A 288 -1.78 5.48 29.24
CA LYS A 288 -1.29 4.88 30.50
C LYS A 288 -0.54 5.88 31.36
N ALA A 289 0.31 6.72 30.76
CA ALA A 289 1.04 7.76 31.47
C ALA A 289 0.08 8.84 32.03
N LEU A 290 -0.94 9.22 31.25
CA LEU A 290 -1.95 10.19 31.69
C LEU A 290 -2.76 9.65 32.88
N THR A 291 -3.25 8.42 32.78
CA THR A 291 -4.01 7.78 33.88
C THR A 291 -3.15 7.59 35.14
N ALA A 292 -1.86 7.27 35.00
CA ALA A 292 -0.93 7.24 36.12
C ALA A 292 -0.73 8.64 36.74
N GLY A 293 -0.55 9.68 35.91
CA GLY A 293 -0.43 11.06 36.37
C GLY A 293 -1.68 11.58 37.07
N GLU A 294 -2.88 11.23 36.58
CA GLU A 294 -4.15 11.54 37.24
C GLU A 294 -4.24 10.88 38.63
N ALA A 295 -3.79 9.64 38.77
CA ALA A 295 -3.74 8.95 40.05
C ALA A 295 -2.72 9.56 41.02
N GLU A 296 -1.54 9.97 40.53
CA GLU A 296 -0.54 10.68 41.33
C GLU A 296 -1.05 12.04 41.81
N LEU A 297 -1.77 12.78 40.94
CA LEU A 297 -2.38 14.05 41.31
C LEU A 297 -3.44 13.87 42.40
N ALA A 298 -4.33 12.89 42.26
CA ALA A 298 -5.35 12.59 43.27
C ALA A 298 -4.71 12.22 44.63
N ALA A 299 -3.65 11.42 44.62
CA ALA A 299 -2.91 11.09 45.85
C ALA A 299 -2.23 12.33 46.47
N ALA A 300 -1.71 13.24 45.65
CA ALA A 300 -1.12 14.49 46.13
C ALA A 300 -2.18 15.44 46.74
N GLU A 301 -3.37 15.50 46.15
CA GLU A 301 -4.50 16.26 46.70
C GLU A 301 -4.96 15.70 48.06
N GLU A 302 -5.09 14.38 48.20
CA GLU A 302 -5.40 13.74 49.48
C GLU A 302 -4.31 14.00 50.54
N ALA A 303 -3.03 13.92 50.15
CA ALA A 303 -1.92 14.22 51.04
C ALA A 303 -1.88 15.69 51.49
N MET A 304 -2.24 16.62 50.61
CA MET A 304 -2.39 18.03 50.99
C MET A 304 -3.51 18.23 52.00
N ALA A 305 -4.68 17.62 51.78
CA ALA A 305 -5.80 17.71 52.72
C ALA A 305 -5.41 17.16 54.10
N ALA A 306 -4.72 16.01 54.15
CA ALA A 306 -4.23 15.44 55.40
C ALA A 306 -3.19 16.35 56.10
N ASN A 307 -2.30 16.98 55.34
CA ASN A 307 -1.34 17.95 55.90
C ASN A 307 -2.04 19.20 56.43
N GLU A 308 -3.10 19.67 55.77
CA GLU A 308 -3.88 20.83 56.21
C GLU A 308 -4.61 20.53 57.53
N GLU A 309 -5.18 19.33 57.68
CA GLU A 309 -5.74 18.85 58.95
C GLU A 309 -4.67 18.72 60.05
N ALA A 310 -3.50 18.17 59.72
CA ALA A 310 -2.39 18.05 60.67
C ALA A 310 -1.87 19.42 61.13
N LEU A 311 -1.81 20.40 60.23
CA LEU A 311 -1.44 21.78 60.55
C LEU A 311 -2.46 22.41 61.50
N ALA A 312 -3.76 22.25 61.22
CA ALA A 312 -4.82 22.74 62.09
C ALA A 312 -4.76 22.11 63.49
N ALA A 313 -4.45 20.82 63.58
CA ALA A 313 -4.24 20.15 64.87
C ALA A 313 -3.02 20.70 65.61
N SER A 314 -1.90 20.93 64.92
CA SER A 314 -0.69 21.51 65.52
C SER A 314 -0.89 22.96 65.99
N ASP A 315 -1.65 23.77 65.25
CA ASP A 315 -2.03 25.12 65.68
C ASP A 315 -2.89 25.07 66.95
N ALA A 316 -3.84 24.13 67.04
CA ALA A 316 -4.63 23.93 68.24
C ALA A 316 -3.78 23.49 69.45
N GLU A 317 -2.80 22.59 69.26
CA GLU A 317 -1.85 22.20 70.30
C GLU A 317 -0.97 23.36 70.76
N LEU A 318 -0.49 24.20 69.83
CA LEU A 318 0.25 25.42 70.15
C LEU A 318 -0.59 26.37 71.00
N THR A 319 -1.84 26.60 70.59
CA THR A 319 -2.76 27.49 71.31
C THR A 319 -3.02 26.97 72.73
N ALA A 320 -3.27 25.67 72.88
CA ALA A 320 -3.43 25.03 74.19
C ALA A 320 -2.15 25.11 75.04
N GLY A 321 -0.98 24.98 74.41
CA GLY A 321 0.32 25.16 75.06
C GLY A 321 0.55 26.59 75.56
N GLU A 322 0.18 27.60 74.77
CA GLU A 322 0.22 29.02 75.17
C GLU A 322 -0.69 29.30 76.36
N GLU A 323 -1.91 28.76 76.37
CA GLU A 323 -2.84 28.87 77.50
C GLU A 323 -2.31 28.18 78.76
N ALA A 324 -1.74 26.98 78.62
CA ALA A 324 -1.13 26.25 79.74
C ALA A 324 0.09 26.99 80.32
N LEU A 325 0.92 27.60 79.47
CA LEU A 325 2.06 28.40 79.90
C LEU A 325 1.59 29.67 80.64
N ALA A 326 0.56 30.35 80.14
CA ALA A 326 -0.01 31.51 80.82
C ALA A 326 -0.58 31.17 82.21
N ALA A 327 -1.23 30.00 82.33
CA ALA A 327 -1.71 29.49 83.61
C ALA A 327 -0.56 29.17 84.58
N ALA A 328 0.49 28.51 84.09
CA ALA A 328 1.68 28.21 84.89
C ALA A 328 2.41 29.49 85.37
N ASP A 329 2.52 30.51 84.51
CA ASP A 329 3.08 31.82 84.88
C ASP A 329 2.25 32.53 85.96
N GLN A 330 0.93 32.36 85.95
CA GLN A 330 0.06 32.90 87.00
C GLN A 330 0.25 32.15 88.32
N GLU A 331 0.29 30.82 88.28
CA GLU A 331 0.53 30.00 89.48
C GLU A 331 1.90 30.31 90.10
N LEU A 332 2.93 30.51 89.27
CA LEU A 332 4.25 30.92 89.74
C LEU A 332 4.22 32.27 90.48
N LYS A 333 3.51 33.28 89.94
CA LYS A 333 3.35 34.58 90.62
C LYS A 333 2.62 34.45 91.95
N GLU A 334 1.62 33.58 92.02
CA GLU A 334 0.89 33.31 93.26
C GLU A 334 1.80 32.63 94.30
N GLN A 335 2.64 31.68 93.88
CA GLN A 335 3.64 31.04 94.74
C GLN A 335 4.73 32.02 95.21
N GLU A 336 5.25 32.88 94.33
CA GLU A 336 6.21 33.93 94.69
C GLU A 336 5.63 34.89 95.75
N ALA A 337 4.35 35.26 95.62
CA ALA A 337 3.66 36.09 96.61
C ALA A 337 3.47 35.37 97.95
N LEU A 338 3.18 34.06 97.92
CA LEU A 338 3.06 33.24 99.13
C LEU A 338 4.40 33.14 99.86
N ILE A 339 5.49 32.87 99.13
CA ILE A 339 6.85 32.79 99.67
C ILE A 339 7.24 34.13 100.29
N ALA A 340 7.02 35.26 99.60
CA ALA A 340 7.30 36.58 100.16
C ALA A 340 6.52 36.85 101.47
N GLY A 341 5.27 36.39 101.56
CA GLY A 341 4.48 36.46 102.79
C GLY A 341 5.02 35.58 103.91
N GLN A 342 5.51 34.37 103.59
CA GLN A 342 6.15 33.47 104.55
C GLN A 342 7.50 34.01 105.05
N GLU A 343 8.33 34.56 104.16
CA GLU A 343 9.60 35.21 104.53
C GLU A 343 9.37 36.39 105.49
N GLN A 344 8.30 37.17 105.28
CA GLN A 344 7.92 38.23 106.20
C GLN A 344 7.49 37.68 107.58
N GLN A 345 6.69 36.61 107.61
CA GLN A 345 6.28 35.97 108.86
C GLN A 345 7.47 35.41 109.66
N VAL A 346 8.46 34.81 108.97
CA VAL A 346 9.70 34.33 109.60
C VAL A 346 10.50 35.50 110.17
N SER A 347 10.67 36.59 109.42
CA SER A 347 11.41 37.77 109.90
C SER A 347 10.76 38.45 111.11
N GLU A 348 9.43 38.51 111.14
CA GLU A 348 8.67 39.01 112.30
C GLU A 348 8.81 38.07 113.52
N ALA A 349 8.81 36.75 113.30
CA ALA A 349 9.02 35.76 114.35
C ALA A 349 10.44 35.80 114.94
N GLU A 350 11.48 35.93 114.10
CA GLU A 350 12.88 36.09 114.52
C GLU A 350 13.05 37.34 115.40
N THR A 351 12.47 38.47 114.99
CA THR A 351 12.53 39.72 115.77
C THR A 351 11.83 39.58 117.13
N SER A 352 10.68 38.91 117.16
CA SER A 352 9.95 38.65 118.41
C SER A 352 10.71 37.71 119.35
N LEU A 353 11.40 36.70 118.79
CA LEU A 353 12.20 35.75 119.55
C LEU A 353 13.44 36.43 120.17
N GLU A 354 14.10 37.30 119.41
CA GLU A 354 15.25 38.09 119.91
C GLU A 354 14.84 39.04 121.06
N SER A 355 13.68 39.70 120.95
CA SER A 355 13.14 40.53 122.03
C SER A 355 12.84 39.71 123.29
N ALA A 356 12.28 38.52 123.15
CA ALA A 356 11.96 37.63 124.27
C ALA A 356 13.22 37.14 125.01
N PHE A 357 14.31 36.86 124.28
CA PHE A 357 15.60 36.52 124.88
C PHE A 357 16.17 37.66 125.73
N GLY A 358 16.10 38.90 125.24
CA GLY A 358 16.57 40.07 125.97
C GLY A 358 15.81 40.31 127.29
N GLU A 359 14.50 40.06 127.30
CA GLU A 359 13.68 40.16 128.52
C GLU A 359 14.01 39.07 129.55
N LEU A 360 14.29 37.84 129.09
CA LEU A 360 14.68 36.73 129.97
C LEU A 360 16.03 36.99 130.65
N GLU A 361 17.04 37.47 129.90
CA GLU A 361 18.36 37.79 130.44
C GLU A 361 18.29 38.89 131.51
N ALA A 362 17.46 39.92 131.29
CA ALA A 362 17.25 40.99 132.25
C ALA A 362 16.59 40.49 133.55
N ALA A 363 15.63 39.55 133.43
CA ALA A 363 14.94 38.97 134.57
C ALA A 363 15.84 38.03 135.40
N GLU A 364 16.69 37.22 134.76
CA GLU A 364 17.68 36.39 135.45
C GLU A 364 18.67 37.23 136.26
N LYS A 365 19.19 38.31 135.67
CA LYS A 365 20.10 39.24 136.35
C LYS A 365 19.44 39.90 137.57
N GLY A 366 18.18 40.31 137.45
CA GLY A 366 17.42 40.90 138.57
C GLY A 366 17.21 39.93 139.74
N LEU A 367 17.01 38.63 139.45
CA LEU A 367 16.87 37.60 140.49
C LEU A 367 18.20 37.37 141.24
N GLU A 368 19.32 37.36 140.51
CA GLU A 368 20.66 37.19 141.09
C GLU A 368 21.01 38.35 142.05
N GLU A 369 20.70 39.59 141.67
CA GLU A 369 20.87 40.77 142.52
C GLU A 369 20.04 40.69 143.81
N LYS A 370 18.79 40.22 143.73
CA LYS A 370 17.93 40.01 144.92
C LYS A 370 18.47 38.92 145.85
N LYS A 371 18.98 37.81 145.31
CA LYS A 371 19.61 36.73 146.09
C LYS A 371 20.85 37.24 146.84
N ALA A 372 21.71 38.01 146.17
CA ALA A 372 22.88 38.61 146.80
C ALA A 372 22.52 39.59 147.92
N GLN A 373 21.43 40.34 147.78
CA GLN A 373 20.95 41.24 148.82
C GLN A 373 20.34 40.50 150.02
N LEU A 374 19.62 39.39 149.79
CA LEU A 374 19.11 38.53 150.86
C LEU A 374 20.25 37.95 151.72
N GLU A 375 21.34 37.53 151.09
CA GLU A 375 22.51 37.00 151.79
C GLU A 375 23.18 38.05 152.67
N LYS A 376 23.32 39.29 152.15
CA LYS A 376 23.79 40.44 152.95
C LYS A 376 22.89 40.74 154.15
N ASP A 377 21.57 40.72 153.96
CA ASP A 377 20.60 40.99 155.03
C ASP A 377 20.66 39.89 156.12
N ARG A 378 20.85 38.61 155.74
CA ARG A 378 21.07 37.51 156.70
C ARG A 378 22.36 37.67 157.50
N SER A 379 23.48 37.96 156.84
CA SER A 379 24.75 38.21 157.54
C SER A 379 24.67 39.42 158.47
N ALA A 380 23.92 40.47 158.09
CA ALA A 380 23.69 41.62 158.96
C ALA A 380 22.85 41.25 160.18
N LEU A 381 21.82 40.43 160.02
CA LEU A 381 20.97 39.95 161.12
C LEU A 381 21.78 39.15 162.14
N GLU A 382 22.59 38.19 161.68
CA GLU A 382 23.43 37.35 162.54
C GLU A 382 24.42 38.20 163.36
N ASN A 383 25.10 39.15 162.72
CA ASN A 383 26.02 40.06 163.40
C ASN A 383 25.30 40.91 164.46
N LYS A 384 24.11 41.44 164.17
CA LYS A 384 23.35 42.25 165.14
C LYS A 384 22.83 41.43 166.30
N GLN A 385 22.40 40.18 166.08
CA GLN A 385 21.99 39.27 167.16
C GLN A 385 23.15 38.93 168.11
N SER A 386 24.36 38.71 167.57
CA SER A 386 25.55 38.49 168.40
C SER A 386 25.92 39.74 169.22
N GLY A 387 25.83 40.94 168.62
CA GLY A 387 26.05 42.21 169.30
C GLY A 387 25.02 42.50 170.40
N LEU A 388 23.75 42.16 170.17
CA LEU A 388 22.69 42.28 171.17
C LEU A 388 22.95 41.37 172.38
N SER A 389 23.41 40.14 172.15
CA SER A 389 23.78 39.21 173.22
C SER A 389 24.90 39.77 174.09
N SER A 390 25.96 40.30 173.46
CA SER A 390 27.10 40.88 174.18
C SER A 390 26.70 42.10 175.01
N LYS A 391 25.87 43.00 174.48
CA LYS A 391 25.39 44.17 175.25
C LYS A 391 24.46 43.80 176.40
N LYS A 392 23.65 42.75 176.26
CA LYS A 392 22.82 42.23 177.37
C LYS A 392 23.67 41.68 178.51
N GLU A 393 24.76 40.97 178.18
CA GLU A 393 25.73 40.49 179.18
C GLU A 393 26.41 41.65 179.92
N GLU A 394 26.87 42.66 179.18
CA GLU A 394 27.52 43.86 179.74
C GLU A 394 26.55 44.66 180.65
N LEU A 395 25.27 44.75 180.28
CA LEU A 395 24.23 45.35 181.10
C LEU A 395 24.03 44.61 182.44
N THR A 396 24.03 43.26 182.43
CA THR A 396 23.93 42.45 183.66
C THR A 396 25.13 42.63 184.59
N GLU A 397 26.35 42.72 184.05
CA GLU A 397 27.54 42.97 184.84
C GLU A 397 27.51 44.38 185.47
N LYS A 398 27.16 45.40 184.68
CA LYS A 398 27.04 46.78 185.15
C LYS A 398 25.97 46.94 186.22
N LYS A 399 24.82 46.26 186.10
CA LYS A 399 23.77 46.23 187.14
C LYS A 399 24.25 45.59 188.44
N SER A 400 24.98 44.47 188.34
CA SER A 400 25.55 43.79 189.52
C SER A 400 26.61 44.66 190.22
N ALA A 401 27.44 45.36 189.44
CA ALA A 401 28.42 46.31 189.97
C ALA A 401 27.75 47.52 190.64
N LEU A 402 26.66 48.04 190.07
CA LEU A 402 25.87 49.12 190.65
C LEU A 402 25.29 48.71 192.01
N GLU A 403 24.76 47.49 192.11
CA GLU A 403 24.18 46.96 193.35
C GLU A 403 25.24 46.80 194.45
N GLY A 404 26.41 46.25 194.10
CA GLY A 404 27.55 46.18 195.01
C GLY A 404 28.00 47.57 195.50
N LYS A 405 28.08 48.55 194.58
CA LYS A 405 28.47 49.92 194.91
C LYS A 405 27.43 50.66 195.75
N LYS A 406 26.14 50.42 195.54
CA LYS A 406 25.08 50.93 196.44
C LYS A 406 25.17 50.33 197.84
N SER A 407 25.49 49.03 197.95
CA SER A 407 25.71 48.38 199.24
C SER A 407 26.91 48.98 199.98
N GLU A 408 28.05 49.16 199.30
CA GLU A 408 29.24 49.81 199.89
C GLU A 408 28.92 51.25 200.36
N LEU A 409 28.11 51.97 199.58
CA LEU A 409 27.67 53.32 199.89
C LEU A 409 26.74 53.38 201.11
N GLU A 410 25.81 52.44 201.24
CA GLU A 410 24.97 52.30 202.44
C GLU A 410 25.79 51.93 203.67
N ASP A 411 26.70 50.97 203.56
CA ASP A 411 27.57 50.57 204.66
C ASP A 411 28.46 51.74 205.12
N LYS A 412 29.01 52.51 204.19
CA LYS A 412 29.80 53.72 204.50
C LYS A 412 28.94 54.82 205.13
N LYS A 413 27.73 55.09 204.61
CA LYS A 413 26.79 56.05 205.24
C LYS A 413 26.40 55.62 206.66
N ALA A 414 26.15 54.32 206.86
CA ALA A 414 25.79 53.77 208.16
C ALA A 414 26.96 53.77 209.15
N ALA A 415 28.21 53.67 208.67
CA ALA A 415 29.41 53.87 209.48
C ALA A 415 29.56 55.34 209.91
N LEU A 416 29.30 56.29 208.99
CA LEU A 416 29.29 57.73 209.28
C LEU A 416 28.29 58.09 210.39
N ASP A 417 27.10 57.49 210.36
CA ASP A 417 26.04 57.76 211.34
C ASP A 417 26.33 57.17 212.73
N ARG A 418 27.00 56.00 212.80
CA ARG A 418 27.31 55.35 214.08
C ARG A 418 28.49 55.99 214.80
N ASP A 419 29.56 56.27 214.08
CA ASP A 419 30.83 56.67 214.69
C ASP A 419 31.06 58.18 214.65
N GLY A 420 30.17 58.96 214.02
CA GLY A 420 30.30 60.42 213.90
C GLY A 420 30.43 61.19 215.22
N GLY A 421 30.01 60.61 216.36
CA GLY A 421 30.20 61.20 217.70
C GLY A 421 31.53 60.85 218.38
N SER A 422 32.22 59.80 217.90
CA SER A 422 33.50 59.29 218.42
C SER A 422 34.68 59.58 217.48
N MET A 423 34.40 59.92 216.23
CA MET A 423 35.40 60.19 215.21
C MET A 423 36.07 61.53 215.41
N THR A 424 37.35 61.55 215.08
CA THR A 424 38.05 62.81 214.84
C THR A 424 37.50 63.47 213.57
N ALA A 425 37.61 64.80 213.47
CA ALA A 425 37.13 65.53 212.29
C ALA A 425 37.77 65.03 210.97
N GLU A 426 38.98 64.47 211.04
CA GLU A 426 39.68 63.87 209.89
C GLU A 426 39.05 62.54 209.45
N GLU A 427 38.64 61.67 210.38
CA GLU A 427 38.00 60.38 210.05
C GLU A 427 36.62 60.57 209.44
N ALA A 428 35.82 61.49 209.98
CA ALA A 428 34.51 61.83 209.42
C ALA A 428 34.61 62.51 208.04
N ALA A 429 35.66 63.30 207.81
CA ALA A 429 35.93 63.92 206.52
C ALA A 429 36.37 62.89 205.47
N ALA A 430 37.21 61.92 205.86
CA ALA A 430 37.64 60.83 204.98
C ALA A 430 36.44 59.97 204.54
N LEU A 431 35.59 59.57 205.50
CA LEU A 431 34.42 58.74 205.23
C LEU A 431 33.35 59.47 204.40
N LYS A 432 33.15 60.78 204.61
CA LYS A 432 32.34 61.63 203.71
C LYS A 432 32.93 61.74 202.31
N GLY A 433 34.26 61.80 202.19
CA GLY A 433 34.95 61.81 200.90
C GLY A 433 34.75 60.50 200.12
N GLU A 434 34.81 59.37 200.82
CA GLU A 434 34.54 58.05 200.21
C GLU A 434 33.06 57.88 199.83
N ILE A 435 32.12 58.36 200.66
CA ILE A 435 30.68 58.38 200.31
C ILE A 435 30.45 59.22 199.05
N ALA A 436 31.03 60.43 198.98
CA ALA A 436 30.90 61.27 197.79
C ALA A 436 31.52 60.62 196.53
N SER A 437 32.63 59.89 196.69
CA SER A 437 33.23 59.12 195.59
C SER A 437 32.33 57.98 195.13
N LEU A 438 31.77 57.21 196.06
CA LEU A 438 30.83 56.12 195.76
C LEU A 438 29.52 56.66 195.16
N GLU A 439 29.02 57.82 195.60
CA GLU A 439 27.86 58.48 195.00
C GLU A 439 28.14 58.85 193.53
N GLY A 440 29.37 59.31 193.24
CA GLY A 440 29.84 59.56 191.89
C GLY A 440 29.94 58.27 191.05
N GLU A 441 30.45 57.18 191.60
CA GLU A 441 30.54 55.88 190.91
C GLU A 441 29.16 55.27 190.63
N VAL A 442 28.23 55.34 191.58
CA VAL A 442 26.84 54.91 191.42
C VAL A 442 26.15 55.70 190.31
N SER A 443 26.28 57.03 190.32
CA SER A 443 25.71 57.90 189.27
C SER A 443 26.30 57.61 187.89
N SER A 444 27.62 57.37 187.81
CA SER A 444 28.31 56.98 186.57
C SER A 444 27.86 55.62 186.03
N LEU A 445 27.65 54.64 186.92
CA LEU A 445 27.13 53.32 186.56
C LEU A 445 25.66 53.38 186.14
N GLU A 446 24.82 54.18 186.81
CA GLU A 446 23.43 54.42 186.41
C GLU A 446 23.36 55.05 185.00
N GLY A 447 24.23 56.02 184.72
CA GLY A 447 24.38 56.59 183.37
C GLY A 447 24.79 55.54 182.32
N SER A 448 25.82 54.75 182.61
CA SER A 448 26.30 53.69 181.70
C SER A 448 25.23 52.61 181.43
N ILE A 449 24.43 52.26 182.45
CA ILE A 449 23.31 51.31 182.32
C ILE A 449 22.22 51.89 181.42
N SER A 450 21.88 53.17 181.60
CA SER A 450 20.90 53.84 180.72
C SER A 450 21.35 53.88 179.27
N ASP A 451 22.64 54.12 179.03
CA ASP A 451 23.20 54.13 177.66
C ASP A 451 23.15 52.72 177.05
N LEU A 452 23.52 51.68 177.82
CA LEU A 452 23.42 50.27 177.40
C LEU A 452 21.96 49.85 177.11
N GLU A 453 21.00 50.28 177.92
CA GLU A 453 19.57 49.99 177.70
C GLU A 453 19.05 50.64 176.41
N ASN A 454 19.48 51.88 176.13
CA ASN A 454 19.16 52.56 174.86
C ASN A 454 19.78 51.85 173.66
N ASP A 455 21.04 51.43 173.77
CA ASP A 455 21.72 50.70 172.70
C ASP A 455 21.11 49.32 172.42
N ILE A 456 20.68 48.60 173.47
CA ILE A 456 19.95 47.34 173.36
C ILE A 456 18.62 47.58 172.64
N SER A 457 17.86 48.61 173.03
CA SER A 457 16.61 48.96 172.36
C SER A 457 16.82 49.33 170.89
N GLY A 458 17.92 50.00 170.56
CA GLY A 458 18.31 50.31 169.19
C GLY A 458 18.60 49.05 168.37
N LEU A 459 19.41 48.14 168.91
CA LEU A 459 19.72 46.86 168.25
C LEU A 459 18.48 45.97 168.09
N GLU A 460 17.59 45.92 169.08
CA GLU A 460 16.31 45.19 169.00
C GLU A 460 15.42 45.74 167.89
N GLY A 461 15.37 47.06 167.71
CA GLY A 461 14.65 47.70 166.60
C GLY A 461 15.23 47.38 165.22
N GLU A 462 16.55 47.35 165.10
CA GLU A 462 17.23 47.01 163.84
C GLU A 462 17.11 45.52 163.47
N ILE A 463 17.14 44.64 164.47
CA ILE A 463 16.90 43.20 164.31
C ILE A 463 15.46 42.96 163.83
N ALA A 464 14.46 43.60 164.45
CA ALA A 464 13.06 43.46 164.05
C ALA A 464 12.83 43.87 162.59
N SER A 465 13.48 44.94 162.13
CA SER A 465 13.39 45.37 160.73
C SER A 465 14.02 44.36 159.75
N LEU A 466 15.12 43.71 160.14
CA LEU A 466 15.75 42.66 159.32
C LEU A 466 14.93 41.35 159.33
N GLU A 467 14.37 40.98 160.48
CA GLU A 467 13.48 39.81 160.64
C GLU A 467 12.18 39.94 159.84
N GLU A 468 11.70 41.16 159.56
CA GLU A 468 10.58 41.40 158.66
C GLU A 468 10.98 41.32 157.18
N ARG A 469 12.15 41.84 156.81
CA ARG A 469 12.59 41.93 155.41
C ARG A 469 13.02 40.60 154.79
N ILE A 470 13.70 39.75 155.56
CA ILE A 470 14.21 38.45 155.08
C ILE A 470 13.10 37.52 154.56
N PRO A 471 12.01 37.24 155.29
CA PRO A 471 10.95 36.35 154.81
C PRO A 471 10.17 36.94 153.61
N ALA A 472 10.04 38.27 153.54
CA ALA A 472 9.44 38.93 152.39
C ALA A 472 10.27 38.73 151.12
N ALA A 473 11.60 38.91 151.22
CA ALA A 473 12.52 38.69 150.10
C ALA A 473 12.62 37.19 149.72
N GLU A 474 12.59 36.27 150.68
CA GLU A 474 12.53 34.82 150.40
C GLU A 474 11.26 34.42 149.64
N THR A 475 10.12 35.00 150.02
CA THR A 475 8.85 34.75 149.33
C THR A 475 8.87 35.27 147.90
N GLU A 476 9.41 36.47 147.68
CA GLU A 476 9.51 37.07 146.36
C GLU A 476 10.44 36.25 145.44
N ILE A 477 11.61 35.83 145.95
CA ILE A 477 12.53 34.95 145.21
C ILE A 477 11.86 33.61 144.89
N GLY A 478 11.18 32.98 145.85
CA GLY A 478 10.49 31.70 145.66
C GLY A 478 9.32 31.75 144.68
N GLN A 479 8.70 32.93 144.47
CA GLN A 479 7.69 33.14 143.44
C GLN A 479 8.29 33.38 142.06
N GLN A 480 9.46 34.01 141.97
CA GLN A 480 10.11 34.35 140.70
C GLN A 480 10.84 33.16 140.04
N GLU A 481 11.38 32.23 140.83
CA GLU A 481 12.07 31.03 140.33
C GLU A 481 11.22 30.11 139.40
N PRO A 482 10.00 29.69 139.78
CA PRO A 482 9.18 28.84 138.91
C PRO A 482 8.70 29.57 137.66
N VAL A 483 8.47 30.88 137.75
CA VAL A 483 8.07 31.70 136.60
C VAL A 483 9.19 31.72 135.57
N LEU A 484 10.44 32.00 135.98
CA LEU A 484 11.60 31.98 135.08
C LEU A 484 11.83 30.61 134.41
N ALA A 485 11.65 29.52 135.17
CA ALA A 485 11.75 28.17 134.62
C ALA A 485 10.69 27.88 133.55
N GLN A 486 9.46 28.36 133.76
CA GLN A 486 8.39 28.26 132.78
C GLN A 486 8.69 29.12 131.53
N THR A 487 9.11 30.37 131.71
CA THR A 487 9.46 31.26 130.60
C THR A 487 10.57 30.66 129.74
N ARG A 488 11.58 30.02 130.36
CA ARG A 488 12.66 29.33 129.65
C ARG A 488 12.15 28.16 128.79
N SER A 489 11.24 27.36 129.33
CA SER A 489 10.65 26.23 128.60
C SER A 489 9.77 26.68 127.44
N GLU A 490 8.99 27.75 127.61
CA GLU A 490 8.16 28.32 126.54
C GLU A 490 9.02 28.91 125.42
N LEU A 491 10.19 29.47 125.76
CA LEU A 491 11.12 30.05 124.81
C LEU A 491 11.90 28.98 124.02
N GLU A 492 12.28 27.87 124.66
CA GLU A 492 12.83 26.69 123.96
C GLU A 492 11.81 26.09 122.97
N SER A 493 10.54 25.99 123.35
CA SER A 493 9.48 25.52 122.43
C SER A 493 9.28 26.48 121.24
N ARG A 494 9.40 27.78 121.46
CA ARG A 494 9.31 28.78 120.38
C ARG A 494 10.53 28.77 119.47
N GLN A 495 11.71 28.42 119.99
CA GLN A 495 12.91 28.21 119.15
C GLN A 495 12.73 27.02 118.20
N GLU A 496 12.12 25.93 118.64
CA GLU A 496 11.84 24.77 117.77
C GLU A 496 10.76 25.05 116.73
N GLU A 497 9.83 25.99 116.98
CA GLU A 497 8.83 26.39 115.96
C GLU A 497 9.40 27.34 114.90
N VAL A 498 10.49 28.07 115.22
CA VAL A 498 11.12 29.04 114.31
C VAL A 498 12.28 28.41 113.49
N ALA A 499 12.90 27.33 113.98
CA ALA A 499 13.96 26.58 113.31
C ALA A 499 13.42 25.46 112.39
#